data_AF-A0A2N1R958-F1
#
_entry.id   AF-A0A2N1R958-F1
#
_cell.length_a   1.000
_cell.length_b   1.000
_cell.length_c   1.000
_cell.angle_alpha   90.00
_cell.angle_beta   90.00
_cell.angle_gamma   90.00
#
_symmetry.space_group_name_H-M   'P 1'
#
loop_
_entity.id
_entity.type
_entity.pdbx_description
1 polymer ?
#
loop_
_entity_poly.entity_id
_entity_poly.type
_entity_poly.pdbx_seq_one_letter_code
_entity_poly.pdbx_strand_id
1 'polypeptide(L)'
;MPVKRDYGINLDRRSPAERGRLIAFINLKLESLGLPVYSREGTAFLELARDMLANYREKNRLLADYLPPADARIQEFLDLYLSDLPAEERPRLPSRTLVLDRYGMAREVALPPDANDYRSPTLASYRIRNGILHNPSNDRRTTQGVFHIAEGGLPVPLDKKATPKIAFARLLKAAFAPPDELLVLPFTADEPAAARIFLSLLLRPTVRPEVAGLWTELSMEIRFFAPASLAANLDFVESIFGNSGDPYVSINDAALDPLHWTGHSGCVVLATHLTGMLKKDLGLPAWKDATERQKRDGMAWKDPQEKYNDGKPFKLCARDERGVIVTIIADNYFGYSKKEIKAHISYSSNLLGMTEEEHSGGALVMPSFSLGNNFVPDTNLRSKGQTFDEVIKLLGDRIEVRPQGYAVDRLFPNIVYLPEDAVISLEAQKALWTHDGVMQSLRVLPTEVYIHPTGYRVTLGQHAASKAWRLVGTAAEGLLCHKPCTVSGGGKSEISKSILDAVTFGPLVTGDFAADMAAVR
;
A
#
# COMPACT_ATOMS: atom_id res chain seq x y z
N MET A 1 -15.15 -7.87 -12.70
CA MET A 1 -13.99 -8.71 -12.35
C MET A 1 -13.36 -8.12 -11.10
N PRO A 2 -12.65 -8.87 -10.24
CA PRO A 2 -11.98 -8.24 -9.11
C PRO A 2 -11.04 -7.13 -9.60
N VAL A 3 -11.03 -6.01 -8.88
CA VAL A 3 -10.19 -4.85 -9.22
C VAL A 3 -8.73 -5.28 -9.26
N LYS A 4 -8.06 -5.03 -10.39
CA LYS A 4 -6.65 -5.41 -10.57
C LYS A 4 -5.75 -4.61 -9.62
N ARG A 5 -5.07 -5.33 -8.73
CA ARG A 5 -4.02 -4.81 -7.84
C ARG A 5 -2.92 -5.85 -7.70
N ASP A 6 -1.89 -5.74 -8.52
CA ASP A 6 -0.73 -6.62 -8.43
C ASP A 6 0.22 -6.11 -7.33
N TYR A 7 0.48 -6.93 -6.33
CA TYR A 7 1.42 -6.67 -5.23
C TYR A 7 2.74 -7.44 -5.40
N GLY A 8 2.90 -8.18 -6.50
CA GLY A 8 4.08 -8.99 -6.80
C GLY A 8 4.37 -10.09 -5.78
N ILE A 9 3.34 -10.65 -5.14
CA ILE A 9 3.47 -11.75 -4.17
C ILE A 9 4.10 -12.99 -4.83
N ASN A 10 3.82 -13.20 -6.11
CA ASN A 10 4.30 -14.36 -6.87
C ASN A 10 5.59 -14.10 -7.67
N LEU A 11 6.18 -12.90 -7.54
CA LEU A 11 7.35 -12.48 -8.31
C LEU A 11 8.64 -12.92 -7.60
N ASP A 12 9.44 -13.80 -8.21
CA ASP A 12 10.76 -14.16 -7.68
C ASP A 12 11.80 -13.12 -8.09
N ARG A 13 11.92 -12.08 -7.27
CA ARG A 13 12.89 -10.99 -7.46
C ARG A 13 14.35 -11.44 -7.47
N ARG A 14 14.66 -12.63 -6.96
CA ARG A 14 16.03 -13.16 -6.92
C ARG A 14 16.35 -13.98 -8.17
N SER A 15 15.35 -14.36 -8.95
CA SER A 15 15.52 -15.09 -10.20
C SER A 15 16.15 -14.18 -11.27
N PRO A 16 17.37 -14.49 -11.75
CA PRO A 16 17.99 -13.73 -12.83
C PRO A 16 17.16 -13.75 -14.11
N ALA A 17 16.48 -14.88 -14.39
CA ALA A 17 15.63 -15.02 -15.56
C ALA A 17 14.36 -14.15 -15.48
N GLU A 18 13.80 -13.95 -14.29
CA GLU A 18 12.65 -13.06 -14.10
C GLU A 18 13.06 -11.59 -14.21
N ARG A 19 14.18 -11.22 -13.57
CA ARG A 19 14.75 -9.88 -13.70
C ARG A 19 15.10 -9.54 -15.16
N GLY A 20 15.76 -10.44 -15.89
CA GLY A 20 16.11 -10.22 -17.29
C GLY A 20 14.90 -10.05 -18.21
N ARG A 21 13.80 -10.77 -17.94
CA ARG A 21 12.51 -10.54 -18.63
C ARG A 21 11.94 -9.15 -18.37
N LEU A 22 12.06 -8.66 -17.13
CA LEU A 22 11.62 -7.31 -16.76
C LEU A 22 12.48 -6.23 -17.45
N ILE A 23 13.80 -6.40 -17.47
CA ILE A 23 14.74 -5.51 -18.17
C ILE A 23 14.41 -5.45 -19.67
N ALA A 24 14.22 -6.59 -20.32
CA ALA A 24 13.83 -6.65 -21.73
C ALA A 24 12.49 -5.92 -21.99
N PHE A 25 11.53 -6.06 -21.08
CA PHE A 25 10.24 -5.37 -21.18
C PHE A 25 10.38 -3.84 -21.01
N ILE A 26 11.19 -3.38 -20.06
CA ILE A 26 11.47 -1.94 -19.86
C ILE A 26 12.13 -1.37 -21.12
N ASN A 27 13.15 -2.06 -21.64
CA ASN A 27 13.82 -1.68 -22.89
C ASN A 27 12.84 -1.61 -24.06
N LEU A 28 11.90 -2.55 -24.17
CA LEU A 28 10.86 -2.52 -25.19
C LEU A 28 9.97 -1.27 -25.07
N LYS A 29 9.57 -0.90 -23.86
CA LYS A 29 8.74 0.30 -23.60
C LYS A 29 9.52 1.57 -23.92
N LEU A 30 10.80 1.67 -23.51
CA LEU A 30 11.67 2.81 -23.84
C LEU A 30 11.88 2.94 -25.36
N GLU A 31 12.18 1.83 -26.03
CA GLU A 31 12.27 1.79 -27.48
C GLU A 31 10.93 2.23 -28.07
N SER A 32 9.79 1.68 -27.67
CA SER A 32 8.47 2.12 -28.19
C SER A 32 8.17 3.62 -28.04
N LEU A 33 8.81 4.29 -27.07
CA LEU A 33 8.73 5.74 -26.84
C LEU A 33 9.79 6.56 -27.60
N GLY A 34 10.72 5.94 -28.33
CA GLY A 34 11.82 6.63 -29.00
C GLY A 34 12.90 7.12 -28.04
N LEU A 35 13.07 6.46 -26.89
CA LEU A 35 14.02 6.83 -25.86
C LEU A 35 15.23 5.88 -25.87
N PRO A 36 16.41 6.33 -25.38
CA PRO A 36 17.54 5.44 -25.14
C PRO A 36 17.16 4.25 -24.26
N VAL A 37 17.78 3.11 -24.53
CA VAL A 37 17.57 1.83 -23.83
C VAL A 37 18.83 1.41 -23.09
N TYR A 38 18.70 0.49 -22.13
CA TYR A 38 19.85 -0.16 -21.52
C TYR A 38 20.49 -1.15 -22.50
N SER A 39 21.77 -0.96 -22.82
CA SER A 39 22.42 -1.62 -23.97
C SER A 39 22.99 -3.01 -23.66
N ARG A 40 23.21 -3.33 -22.37
CA ARG A 40 23.96 -4.53 -21.97
C ARG A 40 23.12 -5.79 -21.80
N GLU A 41 21.81 -5.68 -21.60
CA GLU A 41 20.91 -6.83 -21.39
C GLU A 41 19.54 -6.60 -22.05
N GLY A 42 18.89 -7.69 -22.49
CA GLY A 42 17.52 -7.63 -23.01
C GLY A 42 17.37 -6.97 -24.38
N THR A 43 18.45 -6.81 -25.14
CA THR A 43 18.48 -6.11 -26.44
C THR A 43 18.17 -7.00 -27.64
N ALA A 44 18.45 -8.30 -27.57
CA ALA A 44 18.23 -9.24 -28.69
C ALA A 44 16.78 -9.24 -29.21
N PHE A 45 15.80 -9.10 -28.32
CA PHE A 45 14.39 -9.02 -28.71
C PHE A 45 14.04 -7.68 -29.40
N LEU A 46 14.71 -6.59 -29.06
CA LEU A 46 14.50 -5.28 -29.69
C LEU A 46 14.93 -5.29 -31.16
N GLU A 47 16.03 -5.99 -31.47
CA GLU A 47 16.52 -6.12 -32.84
C GLU A 47 15.52 -6.88 -33.71
N LEU A 48 14.94 -7.96 -33.18
CA LEU A 48 13.89 -8.74 -33.85
C LEU A 48 12.60 -7.93 -34.04
N ALA A 49 12.25 -7.07 -33.08
CA ALA A 49 11.01 -6.29 -33.07
C ALA A 49 11.16 -4.87 -33.68
N ARG A 50 12.32 -4.52 -34.24
CA ARG A 50 12.68 -3.14 -34.60
C ARG A 50 11.66 -2.47 -35.53
N ASP A 51 11.27 -3.13 -36.62
CA ASP A 51 10.33 -2.57 -37.61
C ASP A 51 8.92 -2.42 -37.03
N MET A 52 8.50 -3.37 -36.19
CA MET A 52 7.23 -3.30 -35.48
C MET A 52 7.21 -2.12 -34.49
N LEU A 53 8.29 -1.91 -33.75
CA LEU A 53 8.43 -0.78 -32.82
C LEU A 53 8.50 0.56 -33.55
N ALA A 54 9.19 0.61 -34.70
CA ALA A 54 9.19 1.80 -35.55
C ALA A 54 7.78 2.13 -36.06
N ASN A 55 7.03 1.15 -36.54
CA ASN A 55 5.63 1.35 -36.95
C ASN A 55 4.75 1.82 -35.79
N TYR A 56 4.93 1.21 -34.61
CA TYR A 56 4.19 1.58 -33.40
C TYR A 56 4.50 3.01 -32.95
N ARG A 57 5.77 3.44 -33.01
CA ARG A 57 6.19 4.83 -32.76
C ARG A 57 5.48 5.82 -33.69
N GLU A 58 5.45 5.55 -35.00
CA GLU A 58 4.79 6.45 -35.96
C GLU A 58 3.28 6.55 -35.70
N LYS A 59 2.63 5.43 -35.34
CA LYS A 59 1.21 5.45 -34.93
C LYS A 59 1.00 6.23 -33.63
N ASN A 60 1.88 6.07 -32.64
CA ASN A 60 1.79 6.82 -31.38
C ASN A 60 1.99 8.32 -31.57
N ARG A 61 2.77 8.77 -32.57
CA ARG A 61 2.86 10.19 -32.92
C ARG A 61 1.52 10.78 -33.36
N LEU A 62 0.68 10.00 -34.04
CA LEU A 62 -0.67 10.43 -34.42
C LEU A 62 -1.61 10.55 -33.20
N LEU A 63 -1.29 9.85 -32.12
CA LEU A 63 -2.03 9.85 -30.85
C LEU A 63 -1.35 10.70 -29.77
N ALA A 64 -0.45 11.62 -30.14
CA ALA A 64 0.39 12.35 -29.19
C ALA A 64 -0.41 13.12 -28.13
N ASP A 65 -1.63 13.58 -28.46
CA ASP A 65 -2.49 14.35 -27.55
C ASP A 65 -3.57 13.48 -26.87
N TYR A 66 -3.63 12.19 -27.18
CA TYR A 66 -4.59 11.27 -26.60
C TYR A 66 -4.24 10.96 -25.15
N LEU A 67 -5.20 11.17 -24.26
CA LEU A 67 -5.10 10.82 -22.85
C LEU A 67 -5.89 9.53 -22.61
N PRO A 68 -5.38 8.59 -21.77
CA PRO A 68 -6.16 7.43 -21.37
C PRO A 68 -7.41 7.89 -20.59
N PRO A 69 -8.46 7.06 -20.50
CA PRO A 69 -9.75 7.48 -19.90
C PRO A 69 -9.63 8.13 -18.51
N ALA A 70 -8.77 7.59 -17.64
CA ALA A 70 -8.53 8.16 -16.30
C ALA A 70 -7.93 9.58 -16.38
N ASP A 71 -6.94 9.79 -17.25
CA ASP A 71 -6.30 11.10 -17.44
C ASP A 71 -7.26 12.07 -18.14
N ALA A 72 -8.11 11.59 -19.04
CA ALA A 72 -9.13 12.40 -19.70
C ALA A 72 -10.15 12.98 -18.70
N ARG A 73 -10.63 12.18 -17.75
CA ARG A 73 -11.51 12.64 -16.65
C ARG A 73 -10.84 13.70 -15.78
N ILE A 74 -9.54 13.51 -15.48
CA ILE A 74 -8.76 14.47 -14.70
C ILE A 74 -8.60 15.78 -15.48
N GLN A 75 -8.31 15.71 -16.78
CA GLN A 75 -8.12 16.87 -17.62
C GLN A 75 -9.43 17.65 -17.82
N GLU A 76 -10.55 16.96 -18.04
CA GLU A 76 -11.88 17.59 -18.13
C GLU A 76 -12.22 18.37 -16.85
N PHE A 77 -11.93 17.78 -15.68
CA PHE A 77 -12.04 18.49 -14.41
C PHE A 77 -11.15 19.75 -14.39
N LEU A 78 -9.88 19.65 -14.79
CA LEU A 78 -8.96 20.80 -14.78
C LEU A 78 -9.43 21.92 -15.73
N ASP A 79 -9.88 21.56 -16.93
CA ASP A 79 -10.35 22.50 -17.95
C ASP A 79 -11.57 23.27 -17.48
N LEU A 80 -12.51 22.58 -16.82
CA LEU A 80 -13.70 23.20 -16.24
C LEU A 80 -13.38 23.96 -14.94
N TYR A 81 -12.54 23.39 -14.06
CA TYR A 81 -12.15 24.02 -12.79
C TYR A 81 -11.40 25.33 -13.04
N LEU A 82 -10.65 25.46 -14.14
CA LEU A 82 -9.85 26.64 -14.47
C LEU A 82 -10.43 27.44 -15.65
N SER A 83 -11.72 27.28 -15.96
CA SER A 83 -12.36 27.86 -17.14
C SER A 83 -12.46 29.39 -17.13
N ASP A 84 -12.33 30.01 -15.96
CA ASP A 84 -12.27 31.46 -15.72
C ASP A 84 -10.88 32.06 -15.95
N LEU A 85 -9.85 31.23 -16.07
CA LEU A 85 -8.49 31.66 -16.38
C LEU A 85 -8.24 31.68 -17.90
N PRO A 86 -7.32 32.53 -18.40
CA PRO A 86 -6.89 32.48 -19.80
C PRO A 86 -6.37 31.10 -20.21
N ALA A 87 -6.55 30.71 -21.47
CA ALA A 87 -6.21 29.38 -21.95
C ALA A 87 -4.72 29.04 -21.77
N GLU A 88 -3.85 30.04 -21.90
CA GLU A 88 -2.41 29.93 -21.70
C GLU A 88 -2.00 29.59 -20.25
N GLU A 89 -2.85 29.85 -19.27
CA GLU A 89 -2.61 29.50 -17.86
C GLU A 89 -3.07 28.08 -17.54
N ARG A 90 -3.91 27.48 -18.39
CA ARG A 90 -4.50 26.17 -18.14
C ARG A 90 -3.49 25.06 -18.43
N PRO A 91 -3.13 24.24 -17.42
CA PRO A 91 -2.17 23.15 -17.60
C PRO A 91 -2.79 21.98 -18.39
N ARG A 92 -1.95 21.28 -19.14
CA ARG A 92 -2.28 20.01 -19.79
C ARG A 92 -1.50 18.88 -19.14
N LEU A 93 -2.15 17.76 -18.85
CA LEU A 93 -1.48 16.55 -18.37
C LEU A 93 -0.47 16.04 -19.40
N PRO A 94 0.67 15.48 -18.94
CA PRO A 94 1.63 14.87 -19.84
C PRO A 94 1.04 13.59 -20.45
N SER A 95 0.80 13.59 -21.76
CA SER A 95 0.32 12.42 -22.51
C SER A 95 1.43 11.39 -22.74
N ARG A 96 2.66 11.85 -22.99
CA ARG A 96 3.83 11.01 -23.24
C ARG A 96 4.59 10.70 -21.95
N THR A 97 4.21 9.61 -21.29
CA THR A 97 4.87 9.09 -20.09
C THR A 97 5.35 7.65 -20.29
N LEU A 98 6.37 7.24 -19.54
CA LEU A 98 6.66 5.82 -19.34
C LEU A 98 5.68 5.27 -18.30
N VAL A 99 4.64 4.60 -18.79
CA VAL A 99 3.65 3.91 -17.95
C VAL A 99 4.30 2.70 -17.29
N LEU A 100 4.23 2.65 -15.96
CA LEU A 100 4.68 1.52 -15.14
C LEU A 100 3.51 0.55 -14.95
N ASP A 101 3.26 -0.28 -15.94
CA ASP A 101 2.08 -1.15 -16.07
C ASP A 101 2.27 -2.58 -15.55
N ARG A 102 3.45 -2.89 -15.00
CA ARG A 102 3.76 -4.16 -14.36
C ARG A 102 4.46 -3.95 -13.03
N TYR A 103 4.03 -4.72 -12.03
CA TYR A 103 4.63 -4.65 -10.71
C TYR A 103 6.14 -4.91 -10.75
N GLY A 104 6.91 -4.06 -10.07
CA GLY A 104 8.37 -4.16 -9.99
C GLY A 104 9.13 -3.38 -11.07
N MET A 105 8.46 -2.90 -12.13
CA MET A 105 9.08 -1.98 -13.09
C MET A 105 9.60 -0.73 -12.41
N ALA A 106 8.79 -0.13 -11.53
CA ALA A 106 9.15 1.09 -10.81
C ALA A 106 10.44 0.93 -10.00
N ARG A 107 10.62 -0.24 -9.37
CA ARG A 107 11.83 -0.58 -8.63
C ARG A 107 13.05 -0.75 -9.54
N GLU A 108 12.89 -1.50 -10.64
CA GLU A 108 14.00 -1.77 -11.54
C GLU A 108 14.48 -0.48 -12.22
N VAL A 109 13.57 0.43 -12.58
CA VAL A 109 13.95 1.71 -13.19
C VAL A 109 14.48 2.77 -12.22
N ALA A 110 14.44 2.51 -10.91
CA ALA A 110 14.90 3.45 -9.89
C ALA A 110 16.44 3.51 -9.73
N LEU A 111 17.18 2.61 -10.38
CA LEU A 111 18.65 2.56 -10.41
C LEU A 111 19.16 1.97 -11.73
N PRO A 112 20.40 2.28 -12.18
CA PRO A 112 21.04 1.60 -13.30
C PRO A 112 21.12 0.08 -13.06
N PRO A 113 20.83 -0.80 -14.05
CA PRO A 113 20.76 -2.26 -13.82
C PRO A 113 22.06 -2.92 -13.33
N ASP A 114 23.21 -2.37 -13.69
CA ASP A 114 24.54 -2.89 -13.38
C ASP A 114 25.26 -2.15 -12.23
N ALA A 115 24.64 -1.10 -11.68
CA ALA A 115 25.15 -0.38 -10.52
C ALA A 115 24.52 -0.89 -9.22
N ASN A 116 25.13 -0.58 -8.07
CA ASN A 116 24.49 -0.81 -6.75
C ASN A 116 24.03 0.49 -6.09
N ASP A 117 24.33 1.64 -6.66
CA ASP A 117 23.93 2.94 -6.17
C ASP A 117 23.67 3.92 -7.30
N TYR A 118 22.90 4.96 -7.01
CA TYR A 118 22.64 6.07 -7.93
C TYR A 118 22.22 7.32 -7.15
N ARG A 119 22.60 8.49 -7.66
CA ARG A 119 22.25 9.79 -7.08
C ARG A 119 21.57 10.66 -8.11
N SER A 120 20.33 11.05 -7.84
CA SER A 120 19.62 12.10 -8.54
C SER A 120 19.67 13.41 -7.74
N PRO A 121 19.17 14.55 -8.26
CA PRO A 121 19.26 15.84 -7.57
C PRO A 121 18.68 15.85 -6.14
N THR A 122 17.68 15.02 -5.86
CA THR A 122 16.96 14.99 -4.57
C THR A 122 16.90 13.61 -3.91
N LEU A 123 17.57 12.59 -4.46
CA LEU A 123 17.48 11.22 -3.96
C LEU A 123 18.79 10.44 -4.14
N ALA A 124 19.23 9.74 -3.10
CA ALA A 124 20.28 8.73 -3.18
C ALA A 124 19.69 7.33 -2.98
N SER A 125 19.95 6.42 -3.91
CA SER A 125 19.38 5.07 -3.94
C SER A 125 20.48 4.02 -3.89
N TYR A 126 20.21 2.87 -3.26
CA TYR A 126 21.16 1.77 -3.09
C TYR A 126 20.46 0.40 -3.18
N ARG A 127 21.04 -0.54 -3.92
CA ARG A 127 20.73 -1.97 -3.81
C ARG A 127 21.47 -2.53 -2.60
N ILE A 128 20.74 -3.15 -1.68
CA ILE A 128 21.29 -3.75 -0.45
C ILE A 128 20.86 -5.21 -0.35
N ARG A 129 21.53 -5.99 0.51
CA ARG A 129 21.25 -7.44 0.67
C ARG A 129 19.78 -7.76 0.94
N ASN A 130 19.07 -6.87 1.64
CA ASN A 130 17.67 -7.07 2.05
C ASN A 130 16.65 -6.43 1.10
N GLY A 131 17.09 -5.77 0.00
CA GLY A 131 16.21 -5.07 -0.92
C GLY A 131 16.81 -3.77 -1.44
N ILE A 132 16.08 -2.67 -1.31
CA ILE A 132 16.46 -1.35 -1.81
C ILE A 132 16.38 -0.32 -0.69
N LEU A 133 17.31 0.63 -0.70
CA LEU A 133 17.36 1.76 0.23
C LEU A 133 17.29 3.06 -0.57
N HIS A 134 16.44 3.98 -0.13
CA HIS A 134 16.30 5.30 -0.73
C HIS A 134 16.37 6.38 0.34
N ASN A 135 17.29 7.32 0.19
CA ASN A 135 17.52 8.45 1.07
C ASN A 135 17.16 9.75 0.32
N PRO A 136 15.93 10.28 0.48
CA PRO A 136 15.53 11.57 -0.09
C PRO A 136 16.28 12.72 0.59
N SER A 137 16.35 13.87 -0.07
CA SER A 137 17.03 15.07 0.46
C SER A 137 16.44 15.56 1.78
N ASN A 138 15.13 15.37 1.98
CA ASN A 138 14.45 15.60 3.25
C ASN A 138 14.14 14.27 3.93
N ASP A 139 14.67 14.05 5.13
CA ASP A 139 14.59 12.79 5.88
C ASP A 139 13.27 12.59 6.65
N ARG A 140 12.45 13.64 6.74
CA ARG A 140 11.20 13.65 7.51
C ARG A 140 10.14 14.55 6.90
N ARG A 141 8.90 14.27 7.29
CA ARG A 141 7.72 15.05 6.92
C ARG A 141 7.52 16.24 7.87
N THR A 142 7.18 17.40 7.29
CA THR A 142 6.70 18.57 8.02
C THR A 142 5.16 18.64 7.92
N THR A 143 4.50 19.11 8.97
CA THR A 143 3.04 19.29 8.99
C THR A 143 2.61 20.75 9.05
N GLN A 144 3.40 21.60 9.70
CA GLN A 144 3.08 23.01 9.88
C GLN A 144 3.17 23.77 8.55
N GLY A 145 2.04 24.31 8.11
CA GLY A 145 1.96 25.18 6.92
C GLY A 145 2.24 24.48 5.59
N VAL A 146 2.12 23.14 5.53
CA VAL A 146 2.44 22.31 4.35
C VAL A 146 1.21 22.03 3.48
N PHE A 147 0.00 22.05 4.05
CA PHE A 147 -1.22 21.68 3.33
C PHE A 147 -1.96 22.91 2.82
N HIS A 148 -1.88 23.11 1.51
CA HIS A 148 -2.54 24.18 0.79
C HIS A 148 -3.70 23.62 -0.04
N ILE A 149 -4.72 24.46 -0.26
CA ILE A 149 -5.91 24.09 -1.02
C ILE A 149 -6.25 25.24 -1.97
N ALA A 150 -6.48 24.91 -3.24
CA ALA A 150 -6.92 25.85 -4.26
C ALA A 150 -8.37 26.30 -3.99
N GLU A 151 -8.62 27.59 -4.17
CA GLU A 151 -9.96 28.20 -4.13
C GLU A 151 -10.80 27.80 -5.36
N GLY A 152 -12.12 27.99 -5.30
CA GLY A 152 -13.03 27.75 -6.43
C GLY A 152 -13.62 26.34 -6.52
N GLY A 153 -13.39 25.50 -5.50
CA GLY A 153 -14.09 24.22 -5.33
C GLY A 153 -14.79 24.15 -3.98
N LEU A 154 -14.79 22.96 -3.36
CA LEU A 154 -15.33 22.79 -2.02
C LEU A 154 -14.63 23.70 -0.99
N PRO A 155 -15.33 24.13 0.09
CA PRO A 155 -14.81 25.07 1.07
C PRO A 155 -13.42 24.70 1.59
N VAL A 156 -12.57 25.72 1.77
CA VAL A 156 -11.22 25.54 2.32
C VAL A 156 -11.30 25.56 3.85
N PRO A 157 -10.91 24.47 4.55
CA PRO A 157 -10.90 24.46 6.01
C PRO A 157 -10.01 25.57 6.57
N LEU A 158 -10.39 26.11 7.72
CA LEU A 158 -9.74 27.29 8.31
C LEU A 158 -8.26 27.08 8.65
N ASP A 159 -7.89 25.84 8.98
CA ASP A 159 -6.53 25.42 9.35
C ASP A 159 -5.62 25.17 8.13
N LYS A 160 -6.15 25.27 6.90
CA LYS A 160 -5.41 25.12 5.64
C LYS A 160 -5.12 26.47 5.01
N LYS A 161 -4.05 26.53 4.21
CA LYS A 161 -3.72 27.73 3.42
C LYS A 161 -4.57 27.79 2.15
N ALA A 162 -5.35 28.84 1.97
CA ALA A 162 -6.18 29.07 0.79
C ALA A 162 -5.33 29.67 -0.34
N THR A 163 -5.23 28.98 -1.47
CA THR A 163 -4.39 29.39 -2.61
C THR A 163 -5.25 29.85 -3.78
N PRO A 164 -5.02 31.06 -4.34
CA PRO A 164 -5.75 31.52 -5.52
C PRO A 164 -5.61 30.55 -6.71
N LYS A 165 -6.67 30.43 -7.52
CA LYS A 165 -6.71 29.52 -8.69
C LYS A 165 -5.57 29.75 -9.66
N ILE A 166 -5.21 31.01 -9.93
CA ILE A 166 -4.11 31.35 -10.82
C ILE A 166 -2.76 30.79 -10.34
N ALA A 167 -2.50 30.84 -9.03
CA ALA A 167 -1.28 30.29 -8.46
C ALA A 167 -1.27 28.76 -8.54
N PHE A 168 -2.41 28.10 -8.31
CA PHE A 168 -2.55 26.66 -8.53
C PHE A 168 -2.30 26.27 -9.99
N ALA A 169 -2.92 26.97 -10.94
CA ALA A 169 -2.77 26.70 -12.37
C ALA A 169 -1.30 26.82 -12.82
N ARG A 170 -0.61 27.89 -12.42
CA ARG A 170 0.82 28.11 -12.71
C ARG A 170 1.72 27.08 -12.05
N LEU A 171 1.46 26.72 -10.80
CA LEU A 171 2.19 25.66 -10.11
C LEU A 171 2.00 24.30 -10.78
N LEU A 172 0.78 23.97 -11.19
CA LEU A 172 0.48 22.70 -11.87
C LEU A 172 1.12 22.65 -13.26
N LYS A 173 1.08 23.77 -14.00
CA LYS A 173 1.76 23.90 -15.29
C LYS A 173 3.27 23.70 -15.14
N ALA A 174 3.88 24.33 -14.13
CA ALA A 174 5.29 24.12 -13.81
C ALA A 174 5.59 22.69 -13.32
N ALA A 175 4.63 22.04 -12.64
CA ALA A 175 4.79 20.65 -12.19
C ALA A 175 4.95 19.68 -13.37
N PHE A 176 4.29 19.93 -14.49
CA PHE A 176 4.40 19.13 -15.72
C PHE A 176 5.55 19.56 -16.64
N ALA A 177 6.31 20.59 -16.27
CA ALA A 177 7.51 21.06 -16.96
C ALA A 177 8.73 21.10 -16.01
N PRO A 178 9.16 19.96 -15.46
CA PRO A 178 10.33 19.88 -14.59
C PRO A 178 11.61 20.12 -15.38
N PRO A 179 12.70 20.57 -14.72
CA PRO A 179 14.00 20.67 -15.35
C PRO A 179 14.54 19.30 -15.80
N ASP A 180 15.37 19.31 -16.85
CA ASP A 180 15.90 18.10 -17.50
C ASP A 180 16.58 17.12 -16.55
N GLU A 181 17.27 17.63 -15.52
CA GLU A 181 17.94 16.81 -14.50
C GLU A 181 16.97 15.93 -13.69
N LEU A 182 15.72 16.38 -13.49
CA LEU A 182 14.70 15.59 -12.80
C LEU A 182 14.07 14.55 -13.74
N LEU A 183 14.14 14.76 -15.05
CA LEU A 183 13.60 13.84 -16.05
C LEU A 183 14.54 12.67 -16.35
N VAL A 184 15.81 12.73 -15.95
CA VAL A 184 16.78 11.63 -16.16
C VAL A 184 16.27 10.35 -15.51
N LEU A 185 16.11 9.31 -16.32
CA LEU A 185 15.73 7.96 -15.88
C LEU A 185 16.96 7.24 -15.30
N PRO A 186 16.95 6.85 -14.00
CA PRO A 186 18.09 6.17 -13.39
C PRO A 186 18.52 4.91 -14.16
N PHE A 187 17.56 4.16 -14.71
CA PHE A 187 17.78 2.95 -15.50
C PHE A 187 18.77 3.10 -16.66
N THR A 188 18.81 4.27 -17.32
CA THR A 188 19.69 4.55 -18.46
C THR A 188 20.69 5.66 -18.16
N ALA A 189 20.89 6.01 -16.89
CA ALA A 189 21.74 7.13 -16.52
C ALA A 189 23.22 6.93 -16.88
N ASP A 190 23.68 5.68 -16.91
CA ASP A 190 25.07 5.30 -17.26
C ASP A 190 25.25 4.97 -18.75
N GLU A 191 24.20 5.10 -19.57
CA GLU A 191 24.30 4.95 -21.02
C GLU A 191 24.90 6.22 -21.66
N PRO A 192 25.49 6.13 -22.87
CA PRO A 192 26.03 7.30 -23.58
C PRO A 192 25.02 8.45 -23.75
N ALA A 193 23.72 8.13 -23.81
CA ALA A 193 22.64 9.08 -23.75
C ALA A 193 21.58 8.59 -22.76
N ALA A 194 21.33 9.36 -21.70
CA ALA A 194 20.29 9.05 -20.74
C ALA A 194 18.89 9.39 -21.26
N ALA A 195 17.93 8.50 -21.02
CA ALA A 195 16.52 8.77 -21.29
C ALA A 195 15.99 9.85 -20.35
N ARG A 196 15.17 10.77 -20.88
CA ARG A 196 14.50 11.83 -20.12
C ARG A 196 13.01 11.71 -20.31
N ILE A 197 12.26 11.41 -19.25
CA ILE A 197 10.82 11.12 -19.36
C ILE A 197 10.08 11.35 -18.04
N PHE A 198 8.76 11.57 -18.14
CA PHE A 198 7.85 11.44 -17.01
C PHE A 198 7.43 9.98 -16.82
N LEU A 199 7.26 9.57 -15.57
CA LEU A 199 6.68 8.28 -15.21
C LEU A 199 5.20 8.46 -14.87
N SER A 200 4.40 7.43 -15.14
CA SER A 200 3.03 7.37 -14.62
C SER A 200 2.66 5.97 -14.12
N LEU A 201 1.77 5.93 -13.13
CA LEU A 201 1.27 4.70 -12.51
C LEU A 201 -0.24 4.83 -12.27
N LEU A 202 -0.98 3.77 -12.59
CA LEU A 202 -2.41 3.64 -12.25
C LEU A 202 -2.54 2.82 -10.95
N LEU A 203 -3.26 3.37 -9.99
CA LEU A 203 -3.60 2.73 -8.73
C LEU A 203 -5.13 2.62 -8.60
N ARG A 204 -5.61 1.57 -7.94
CA ARG A 204 -7.04 1.40 -7.62
C ARG A 204 -7.28 1.20 -6.11
N PRO A 205 -6.88 2.12 -5.21
CA PRO A 205 -6.99 1.89 -3.78
C PRO A 205 -8.45 1.66 -3.34
N THR A 206 -8.64 0.70 -2.43
CA THR A 206 -9.95 0.40 -1.83
C THR A 206 -10.46 1.60 -1.02
N VAL A 207 -11.73 1.92 -1.19
CA VAL A 207 -12.44 2.98 -0.46
C VAL A 207 -13.50 2.37 0.45
N ARG A 208 -14.32 1.45 -0.08
CA ARG A 208 -15.30 0.67 0.71
C ARG A 208 -14.92 -0.80 0.66
N PRO A 209 -14.63 -1.46 1.80
CA PRO A 209 -14.34 -2.89 1.82
C PRO A 209 -15.61 -3.72 1.49
N GLU A 210 -15.41 -4.97 1.10
CA GLU A 210 -16.51 -5.93 0.95
C GLU A 210 -17.09 -6.32 2.33
N VAL A 211 -18.40 -6.47 2.38
CA VAL A 211 -19.12 -7.11 3.48
C VAL A 211 -20.03 -8.17 2.87
N ALA A 212 -19.70 -9.46 3.07
CA ALA A 212 -20.39 -10.58 2.43
C ALA A 212 -21.91 -10.50 2.63
N GLY A 213 -22.66 -10.62 1.54
CA GLY A 213 -24.13 -10.54 1.53
C GLY A 213 -24.72 -9.12 1.66
N LEU A 214 -23.89 -8.08 1.82
CA LEU A 214 -24.34 -6.70 1.99
C LEU A 214 -23.71 -5.72 0.99
N TRP A 215 -22.38 -5.67 0.92
CA TRP A 215 -21.65 -4.69 0.10
C TRP A 215 -20.53 -5.34 -0.70
N THR A 216 -20.45 -5.01 -1.98
CA THR A 216 -19.26 -5.27 -2.79
C THR A 216 -18.18 -4.20 -2.51
N GLU A 217 -16.92 -4.61 -2.59
CA GLU A 217 -15.78 -3.70 -2.51
C GLU A 217 -15.86 -2.63 -3.62
N LEU A 218 -15.60 -1.38 -3.25
CA LEU A 218 -15.41 -0.27 -4.20
C LEU A 218 -14.03 0.36 -4.05
N SER A 219 -13.47 0.78 -5.17
CA SER A 219 -12.19 1.47 -5.27
C SER A 219 -12.33 2.78 -6.01
N MET A 220 -11.47 3.76 -5.72
CA MET A 220 -11.27 4.88 -6.64
C MET A 220 -10.11 4.55 -7.60
N GLU A 221 -9.92 5.36 -8.63
CA GLU A 221 -8.70 5.32 -9.45
C GLU A 221 -7.80 6.53 -9.13
N ILE A 222 -6.48 6.32 -9.12
CA ILE A 222 -5.50 7.38 -8.95
C ILE A 222 -4.43 7.26 -10.03
N ARG A 223 -4.15 8.39 -10.67
CA ARG A 223 -3.06 8.58 -11.61
C ARG A 223 -1.91 9.29 -10.92
N PHE A 224 -0.80 8.59 -10.78
CA PHE A 224 0.38 9.07 -10.05
C PHE A 224 1.49 9.39 -11.04
N PHE A 225 1.90 10.65 -11.10
CA PHE A 225 2.92 11.18 -12.01
C PHE A 225 4.15 11.63 -11.25
N ALA A 226 5.34 11.36 -11.81
CA ALA A 226 6.57 11.93 -11.31
C ALA A 226 7.63 12.02 -12.41
N PRO A 227 8.56 12.99 -12.33
CA PRO A 227 9.80 12.94 -13.10
C PRO A 227 10.56 11.64 -12.84
N ALA A 228 11.27 11.10 -13.83
CA ALA A 228 11.88 9.78 -13.72
C ALA A 228 12.95 9.63 -12.62
N SER A 229 13.60 10.72 -12.23
CA SER A 229 14.51 10.75 -11.08
C SER A 229 13.84 10.35 -9.75
N LEU A 230 12.51 10.36 -9.69
CA LEU A 230 11.68 10.03 -8.53
C LEU A 230 10.96 8.67 -8.68
N ALA A 231 11.45 7.78 -9.55
CA ALA A 231 10.92 6.42 -9.74
C ALA A 231 10.69 5.65 -8.43
N ALA A 232 11.57 5.84 -7.45
CA ALA A 232 11.46 5.23 -6.13
C ALA A 232 10.12 5.54 -5.43
N ASN A 233 9.57 6.75 -5.62
CA ASN A 233 8.28 7.11 -5.03
C ASN A 233 7.13 6.31 -5.65
N LEU A 234 7.24 5.98 -6.95
CA LEU A 234 6.26 5.14 -7.64
C LEU A 234 6.38 3.67 -7.17
N ASP A 235 7.59 3.14 -6.98
CA ASP A 235 7.81 1.81 -6.36
C ASP A 235 7.19 1.76 -4.95
N PHE A 236 7.37 2.83 -4.18
CA PHE A 236 6.83 2.91 -2.82
C PHE A 236 5.30 2.86 -2.79
N VAL A 237 4.61 3.65 -3.61
CA VAL A 237 3.13 3.62 -3.63
C VAL A 237 2.59 2.37 -4.32
N GLU A 238 3.26 1.86 -5.35
CA GLU A 238 2.95 0.57 -5.99
C GLU A 238 3.01 -0.57 -4.98
N SER A 239 4.06 -0.61 -4.15
CA SER A 239 4.24 -1.64 -3.13
C SER A 239 3.19 -1.59 -2.02
N ILE A 240 2.55 -0.45 -1.78
CA ILE A 240 1.52 -0.30 -0.74
C ILE A 240 0.11 -0.53 -1.30
N PHE A 241 -0.18 -0.03 -2.51
CA PHE A 241 -1.54 0.06 -3.05
C PHE A 241 -1.77 -0.83 -4.29
N GLY A 242 -0.73 -1.50 -4.78
CA GLY A 242 -0.77 -2.42 -5.91
C GLY A 242 -0.72 -1.73 -7.27
N ASN A 243 -0.23 -2.44 -8.29
CA ASN A 243 -0.22 -1.99 -9.68
C ASN A 243 -1.54 -2.34 -10.38
N SER A 244 -2.20 -1.36 -11.01
CA SER A 244 -3.48 -1.56 -11.71
C SER A 244 -3.36 -1.63 -13.24
N GLY A 245 -2.15 -1.81 -13.76
CA GLY A 245 -1.87 -2.02 -15.17
C GLY A 245 -1.75 -0.75 -16.01
N ASP A 246 -1.86 -0.95 -17.32
CA ASP A 246 -1.77 0.11 -18.32
C ASP A 246 -3.12 0.86 -18.43
N PRO A 247 -3.19 2.18 -18.15
CA PRO A 247 -4.43 2.95 -18.21
C PRO A 247 -5.00 3.10 -19.63
N TYR A 248 -4.23 2.81 -20.68
CA TYR A 248 -4.72 2.83 -22.06
C TYR A 248 -5.50 1.57 -22.44
N VAL A 249 -5.38 0.49 -21.65
CA VAL A 249 -6.12 -0.75 -21.90
C VAL A 249 -7.49 -0.66 -21.25
N SER A 250 -8.54 -0.85 -22.04
CA SER A 250 -9.95 -0.72 -21.61
C SER A 250 -10.31 -1.54 -20.37
N ILE A 251 -9.73 -2.74 -20.19
CA ILE A 251 -9.99 -3.56 -19.00
C ILE A 251 -9.55 -2.89 -17.68
N ASN A 252 -8.65 -1.91 -17.75
CA ASN A 252 -8.18 -1.15 -16.61
C ASN A 252 -8.93 0.20 -16.44
N ASP A 253 -9.84 0.56 -17.35
CA ASP A 253 -10.68 1.75 -17.22
C ASP A 253 -11.76 1.53 -16.16
N ALA A 254 -11.71 2.29 -15.06
CA ALA A 254 -12.65 2.15 -13.96
C ALA A 254 -14.11 2.44 -14.38
N ALA A 255 -14.32 3.28 -15.38
CA ALA A 255 -15.67 3.61 -15.86
C ALA A 255 -16.38 2.42 -16.55
N LEU A 256 -15.62 1.45 -17.05
CA LEU A 256 -16.17 0.23 -17.65
C LEU A 256 -16.48 -0.86 -16.61
N ASP A 257 -16.12 -0.64 -15.33
CA ASP A 257 -16.49 -1.50 -14.19
C ASP A 257 -17.12 -0.67 -13.05
N PRO A 258 -18.32 -0.09 -13.26
CA PRO A 258 -18.96 0.78 -12.28
C PRO A 258 -19.36 0.05 -11.00
N LEU A 259 -19.46 -1.29 -11.02
CA LEU A 259 -19.78 -2.09 -9.85
C LEU A 259 -18.63 -2.14 -8.82
N HIS A 260 -17.41 -1.81 -9.23
CA HIS A 260 -16.20 -1.84 -8.39
C HIS A 260 -15.45 -0.49 -8.36
N TRP A 261 -16.06 0.56 -8.90
CA TRP A 261 -15.54 1.92 -8.89
C TRP A 261 -16.44 2.85 -8.07
N THR A 262 -15.85 3.77 -7.32
CA THR A 262 -16.60 4.75 -6.54
C THR A 262 -17.14 5.91 -7.37
N GLY A 263 -16.78 6.01 -8.66
CA GLY A 263 -17.06 7.18 -9.50
C GLY A 263 -16.07 8.34 -9.32
N HIS A 264 -15.01 8.15 -8.51
CA HIS A 264 -14.05 9.20 -8.18
C HIS A 264 -12.67 8.95 -8.80
N SER A 265 -12.00 10.03 -9.21
CA SER A 265 -10.67 9.99 -9.84
C SER A 265 -9.68 10.89 -9.09
N GLY A 266 -8.46 10.41 -8.89
CA GLY A 266 -7.38 11.14 -8.25
C GLY A 266 -6.19 11.37 -9.17
N CYS A 267 -5.51 12.50 -9.01
CA CYS A 267 -4.24 12.80 -9.66
C CYS A 267 -3.22 13.28 -8.63
N VAL A 268 -2.05 12.64 -8.58
CA VAL A 268 -0.93 13.09 -7.75
C VAL A 268 0.28 13.34 -8.64
N VAL A 269 0.92 14.51 -8.50
CA VAL A 269 2.16 14.83 -9.21
C VAL A 269 3.26 15.23 -8.23
N LEU A 270 4.44 14.60 -8.35
CA LEU A 270 5.64 14.99 -7.61
C LEU A 270 6.41 16.04 -8.39
N ALA A 271 6.75 17.16 -7.75
CA ALA A 271 7.40 18.30 -8.39
C ALA A 271 8.29 19.06 -7.40
N THR A 272 9.44 18.47 -7.04
CA THR A 272 10.35 18.99 -6.01
C THR A 272 10.91 20.38 -6.33
N HIS A 273 11.02 20.72 -7.62
CA HIS A 273 11.54 21.99 -8.11
C HIS A 273 10.64 23.20 -7.80
N LEU A 274 9.37 22.99 -7.46
CA LEU A 274 8.41 24.08 -7.22
C LEU A 274 8.71 24.92 -5.97
N THR A 275 9.51 24.38 -5.05
CA THR A 275 10.00 25.15 -3.88
C THR A 275 10.88 26.35 -4.28
N GLY A 276 11.38 26.38 -5.52
CA GLY A 276 12.15 27.51 -6.05
C GLY A 276 11.31 28.67 -6.60
N MET A 277 10.01 28.48 -6.85
CA MET A 277 9.19 29.49 -7.55
C MET A 277 8.87 30.71 -6.68
N LEU A 278 8.81 31.89 -7.30
CA LEU A 278 8.49 33.14 -6.60
C LEU A 278 6.99 33.33 -6.45
N LYS A 279 6.55 33.88 -5.31
CA LYS A 279 5.16 34.24 -5.05
C LYS A 279 4.61 35.18 -6.13
N LYS A 280 5.43 36.15 -6.56
CA LYS A 280 5.07 37.13 -7.60
C LYS A 280 4.77 36.47 -8.94
N ASP A 281 5.62 35.54 -9.39
CA ASP A 281 5.47 34.87 -10.69
C ASP A 281 4.23 33.97 -10.71
N LEU A 282 3.82 33.46 -9.55
CA LEU A 282 2.57 32.72 -9.36
C LEU A 282 1.32 33.60 -9.36
N GLY A 283 1.46 34.93 -9.49
CA GLY A 283 0.33 35.85 -9.52
C GLY A 283 -0.26 36.14 -8.14
N LEU A 284 0.48 35.88 -7.06
CA LEU A 284 0.05 36.29 -5.72
C LEU A 284 0.14 37.82 -5.59
N PRO A 285 -0.75 38.45 -4.81
CA PRO A 285 -0.77 39.90 -4.64
C PRO A 285 0.43 40.39 -3.82
N ALA A 286 0.80 41.66 -4.04
CA ALA A 286 1.66 42.37 -3.12
C ALA A 286 0.97 42.50 -1.75
N TRP A 287 1.73 42.56 -0.66
CA TRP A 287 1.21 42.54 0.71
C TRP A 287 0.17 43.63 1.01
N LYS A 288 0.32 44.81 0.41
CA LYS A 288 -0.60 45.95 0.55
C LYS A 288 -1.98 45.70 -0.09
N ASP A 289 -2.03 44.87 -1.12
CA ASP A 289 -3.22 44.56 -1.91
C ASP A 289 -3.86 43.22 -1.47
N ALA A 290 -3.25 42.56 -0.48
CA ALA A 290 -3.68 41.27 0.02
C ALA A 290 -4.75 41.39 1.12
N THR A 291 -5.69 40.46 1.11
CA THR A 291 -6.65 40.27 2.20
C THR A 291 -5.97 39.78 3.48
N GLU A 292 -6.63 39.95 4.63
CA GLU A 292 -6.11 39.43 5.91
C GLU A 292 -5.91 37.90 5.88
N ARG A 293 -6.78 37.17 5.17
CA ARG A 293 -6.63 35.72 4.97
C ARG A 293 -5.36 35.40 4.19
N GLN A 294 -5.11 36.11 3.08
CA GLN A 294 -3.90 35.91 2.27
C GLN A 294 -2.63 36.24 3.06
N LYS A 295 -2.64 37.33 3.83
CA LYS A 295 -1.52 37.70 4.72
C LYS A 295 -1.23 36.60 5.75
N ARG A 296 -2.27 36.12 6.44
CA ARG A 296 -2.18 35.04 7.43
C ARG A 296 -1.63 33.74 6.84
N ASP A 297 -2.09 33.38 5.65
CA ASP A 297 -1.71 32.14 4.98
C ASP A 297 -0.36 32.22 4.25
N GLY A 298 0.24 33.42 4.17
CA GLY A 298 1.47 33.67 3.42
C GLY A 298 1.28 33.69 1.90
N MET A 299 0.06 33.93 1.44
CA MET A 299 -0.37 33.97 0.03
C MET A 299 -0.31 35.38 -0.54
N ALA A 300 0.74 36.11 -0.16
CA ALA A 300 1.10 37.45 -0.61
C ALA A 300 2.61 37.65 -0.39
N TRP A 301 3.21 38.62 -1.08
CA TRP A 301 4.63 38.93 -0.98
C TRP A 301 4.88 40.38 -0.55
N LYS A 302 5.87 40.62 0.30
CA LYS A 302 6.39 41.95 0.63
C LYS A 302 7.55 42.30 -0.29
N ASP A 303 8.42 41.32 -0.56
CA ASP A 303 9.51 41.40 -1.53
C ASP A 303 9.18 40.53 -2.77
N PRO A 304 9.29 41.09 -4.00
CA PRO A 304 9.16 40.33 -5.25
C PRO A 304 9.97 39.03 -5.34
N GLN A 305 11.08 38.90 -4.60
CA GLN A 305 11.97 37.74 -4.57
C GLN A 305 11.57 36.67 -3.55
N GLU A 306 10.45 36.84 -2.84
CA GLU A 306 9.95 35.83 -1.92
C GLU A 306 9.54 34.55 -2.64
N LYS A 307 10.15 33.42 -2.23
CA LYS A 307 9.76 32.09 -2.68
C LYS A 307 8.39 31.70 -2.13
N TYR A 308 7.63 30.95 -2.92
CA TYR A 308 6.39 30.34 -2.49
C TYR A 308 6.63 29.42 -1.30
N ASN A 309 5.76 29.51 -0.29
CA ASN A 309 5.90 28.82 0.98
C ASN A 309 7.28 28.98 1.65
N ASP A 310 7.93 30.12 1.44
CA ASP A 310 9.27 30.44 1.97
C ASP A 310 10.34 29.43 1.53
N GLY A 311 10.15 28.81 0.36
CA GLY A 311 11.03 27.77 -0.17
C GLY A 311 10.92 26.42 0.54
N LYS A 312 9.89 26.23 1.39
CA LYS A 312 9.68 24.99 2.13
C LYS A 312 8.76 24.03 1.37
N PRO A 313 8.90 22.71 1.60
CA PRO A 313 7.98 21.68 1.13
C PRO A 313 6.51 22.02 1.38
N PHE A 314 5.67 21.76 0.38
CA PHE A 314 4.22 21.90 0.46
C PHE A 314 3.52 20.83 -0.37
N LYS A 315 2.23 20.68 -0.11
CA LYS A 315 1.29 20.07 -1.04
C LYS A 315 0.15 21.02 -1.32
N LEU A 316 -0.34 21.01 -2.56
CA LEU A 316 -1.42 21.88 -3.01
C LEU A 316 -2.47 21.06 -3.75
N CYS A 317 -3.69 21.12 -3.24
CA CYS A 317 -4.80 20.29 -3.70
C CYS A 317 -5.94 21.11 -4.30
N ALA A 318 -6.49 20.68 -5.43
CA ALA A 318 -7.74 21.18 -6.01
C ALA A 318 -8.76 20.05 -6.09
N ARG A 319 -10.00 20.33 -5.71
CA ARG A 319 -11.11 19.36 -5.64
C ARG A 319 -12.44 20.07 -5.48
N ASP A 320 -13.51 19.43 -5.93
CA ASP A 320 -14.88 19.85 -5.67
C ASP A 320 -15.89 18.67 -5.66
N GLU A 321 -17.18 18.92 -5.79
CA GLU A 321 -18.23 17.91 -5.76
C GLU A 321 -18.28 16.97 -6.97
N ARG A 322 -17.55 17.26 -8.07
CA ARG A 322 -17.56 16.45 -9.29
C ARG A 322 -16.79 15.13 -9.18
N GLY A 323 -16.15 14.91 -8.04
CA GLY A 323 -15.49 13.64 -7.73
C GLY A 323 -14.06 13.49 -8.26
N VAL A 324 -13.41 14.59 -8.62
CA VAL A 324 -12.00 14.61 -9.03
C VAL A 324 -11.15 15.42 -8.05
N ILE A 325 -10.02 14.83 -7.64
CA ILE A 325 -9.05 15.47 -6.75
C ILE A 325 -7.65 15.46 -7.38
N VAL A 326 -7.03 16.64 -7.48
CA VAL A 326 -5.70 16.81 -8.06
C VAL A 326 -4.77 17.38 -7.01
N THR A 327 -3.59 16.80 -6.82
CA THR A 327 -2.62 17.24 -5.81
C THR A 327 -1.19 17.29 -6.33
N ILE A 328 -0.54 18.42 -6.10
CA ILE A 328 0.89 18.63 -6.32
C ILE A 328 1.61 18.40 -4.99
N ILE A 329 2.74 17.68 -5.03
CA ILE A 329 3.63 17.50 -3.86
C ILE A 329 5.01 18.05 -4.24
N ALA A 330 5.44 19.11 -3.55
CA ALA A 330 6.73 19.76 -3.77
C ALA A 330 7.83 19.20 -2.83
N ASP A 331 7.89 17.87 -2.73
CA ASP A 331 8.84 17.10 -1.93
C ASP A 331 8.82 15.63 -2.38
N ASN A 332 9.89 14.87 -2.12
CA ASN A 332 9.99 13.45 -2.47
C ASN A 332 10.11 12.51 -1.26
N TYR A 333 9.98 13.01 -0.02
CA TYR A 333 9.86 12.15 1.15
C TYR A 333 8.60 11.27 1.03
N PHE A 334 8.82 9.95 1.02
CA PHE A 334 7.80 8.92 0.76
C PHE A 334 6.52 9.05 1.59
N GLY A 335 6.63 9.58 2.82
CA GLY A 335 5.48 9.79 3.70
C GLY A 335 4.43 10.73 3.13
N TYR A 336 4.80 11.69 2.26
CA TYR A 336 3.84 12.54 1.56
C TYR A 336 2.99 11.73 0.57
N SER A 337 3.63 10.92 -0.28
CA SER A 337 2.94 10.08 -1.28
C SER A 337 1.92 9.15 -0.62
N LYS A 338 2.30 8.44 0.45
CA LYS A 338 1.38 7.58 1.21
C LYS A 338 0.21 8.35 1.82
N LYS A 339 0.48 9.51 2.42
CA LYS A 339 -0.56 10.31 3.07
C LYS A 339 -1.46 11.04 2.08
N GLU A 340 -1.00 11.24 0.84
CA GLU A 340 -1.84 11.84 -0.20
C GLU A 340 -2.84 10.84 -0.75
N ILE A 341 -2.43 9.60 -1.00
CA ILE A 341 -3.37 8.53 -1.37
C ILE A 341 -4.43 8.34 -0.27
N LYS A 342 -4.03 8.42 1.01
CA LYS A 342 -4.98 8.46 2.14
C LYS A 342 -5.98 9.63 2.02
N ALA A 343 -5.52 10.83 1.70
CA ALA A 343 -6.40 12.00 1.54
C ALA A 343 -7.37 11.85 0.37
N HIS A 344 -6.93 11.23 -0.73
CA HIS A 344 -7.76 10.92 -1.89
C HIS A 344 -8.84 9.89 -1.56
N ILE A 345 -8.48 8.81 -0.84
CA ILE A 345 -9.44 7.82 -0.33
C ILE A 345 -10.47 8.49 0.60
N SER A 346 -10.02 9.36 1.51
CA SER A 346 -10.91 10.12 2.40
C SER A 346 -11.87 11.02 1.62
N TYR A 347 -11.39 11.71 0.59
CA TYR A 347 -12.23 12.52 -0.29
C TYR A 347 -13.28 11.65 -1.01
N SER A 348 -12.87 10.53 -1.60
CA SER A 348 -13.78 9.60 -2.26
C SER A 348 -14.82 9.01 -1.28
N SER A 349 -14.40 8.64 -0.06
CA SER A 349 -15.30 8.15 0.99
C SER A 349 -16.33 9.21 1.39
N ASN A 350 -15.91 10.47 1.53
CA ASN A 350 -16.80 11.56 1.92
C ASN A 350 -17.88 11.86 0.86
N LEU A 351 -17.54 11.79 -0.43
CA LEU A 351 -18.50 11.99 -1.51
C LEU A 351 -19.38 10.75 -1.78
N LEU A 352 -18.84 9.54 -1.58
CA LEU A 352 -19.58 8.29 -1.76
C LEU A 352 -20.69 8.11 -0.71
N GLY A 353 -20.41 8.47 0.54
CA GLY A 353 -21.29 8.21 1.68
C GLY A 353 -21.26 6.74 2.16
N MET A 354 -21.78 6.50 3.37
CA MET A 354 -21.86 5.16 4.00
C MET A 354 -20.50 4.43 4.14
N THR A 355 -19.40 5.19 4.19
CA THR A 355 -18.05 4.68 4.40
C THR A 355 -17.19 5.76 5.05
N GLU A 356 -16.17 5.35 5.79
CA GLU A 356 -15.24 6.24 6.47
C GLU A 356 -13.79 5.82 6.17
N GLU A 357 -12.95 6.79 5.86
CA GLU A 357 -11.50 6.60 5.82
C GLU A 357 -10.92 6.95 7.19
N GLU A 358 -10.32 5.96 7.86
CA GLU A 358 -9.90 6.12 9.25
C GLU A 358 -8.37 6.10 9.43
N HIS A 359 -7.86 6.89 10.37
CA HIS A 359 -6.50 6.73 10.87
C HIS A 359 -6.49 5.85 12.13
N SER A 360 -6.63 4.54 11.92
CA SER A 360 -6.82 3.56 12.99
C SER A 360 -5.75 2.46 13.00
N GLY A 361 -5.70 1.71 14.10
CA GLY A 361 -5.15 0.36 14.15
C GLY A 361 -6.26 -0.61 14.56
N GLY A 362 -6.01 -1.91 14.47
CA GLY A 362 -6.97 -2.91 14.92
C GLY A 362 -6.36 -4.31 14.96
N ALA A 363 -7.04 -5.23 15.63
CA ALA A 363 -6.65 -6.63 15.75
C ALA A 363 -7.89 -7.51 16.01
N LEU A 364 -7.93 -8.69 15.41
CA LEU A 364 -8.80 -9.78 15.87
C LEU A 364 -8.03 -10.58 16.92
N VAL A 365 -8.46 -10.51 18.18
CA VAL A 365 -7.75 -11.12 19.31
C VAL A 365 -8.50 -12.34 19.78
N MET A 366 -7.82 -13.49 19.84
CA MET A 366 -8.37 -14.76 20.32
C MET A 366 -7.65 -15.17 21.61
N PRO A 367 -8.37 -15.35 22.74
CA PRO A 367 -7.78 -15.78 23.99
C PRO A 367 -7.00 -17.08 23.84
N SER A 368 -5.79 -17.11 24.42
CA SER A 368 -4.91 -18.28 24.40
C SER A 368 -4.42 -18.63 25.80
N PHE A 369 -4.24 -19.92 26.04
CA PHE A 369 -3.98 -20.50 27.35
C PHE A 369 -2.80 -21.47 27.29
N SER A 370 -1.97 -21.47 28.33
CA SER A 370 -0.99 -22.53 28.54
C SER A 370 -1.69 -23.71 29.21
N LEU A 371 -1.85 -24.82 28.48
CA LEU A 371 -2.53 -26.02 28.97
C LEU A 371 -1.55 -26.99 29.66
N GLY A 372 -0.25 -26.68 29.67
CA GLY A 372 0.78 -27.55 30.24
C GLY A 372 0.92 -28.83 29.41
N ASN A 373 0.82 -29.99 30.07
CA ASN A 373 1.08 -31.28 29.44
C ASN A 373 -0.17 -31.98 28.92
N ASN A 374 -1.36 -31.59 29.37
CA ASN A 374 -2.60 -32.31 29.01
C ASN A 374 -3.71 -31.34 28.62
N PHE A 375 -4.38 -31.65 27.53
CA PHE A 375 -5.67 -31.07 27.18
C PHE A 375 -6.73 -32.14 27.37
N VAL A 376 -7.68 -31.86 28.26
CA VAL A 376 -8.88 -32.66 28.45
C VAL A 376 -10.06 -31.73 28.13
N PRO A 377 -10.97 -32.11 27.23
CA PRO A 377 -12.17 -31.32 26.96
C PRO A 377 -12.97 -31.15 28.26
N ASP A 378 -12.97 -29.93 28.80
CA ASP A 378 -13.63 -29.60 30.06
C ASP A 378 -15.15 -29.51 29.89
N THR A 379 -15.86 -29.29 31.00
CA THR A 379 -17.32 -29.16 30.99
C THR A 379 -17.80 -28.00 30.11
N ASN A 380 -17.01 -26.94 29.94
CA ASN A 380 -17.36 -25.81 29.08
C ASN A 380 -17.28 -26.14 27.59
N LEU A 381 -16.31 -26.97 27.19
CA LEU A 381 -16.20 -27.43 25.81
C LEU A 381 -17.24 -28.51 25.49
N ARG A 382 -17.52 -29.41 26.44
CA ARG A 382 -18.54 -30.46 26.29
C ARG A 382 -19.98 -29.92 26.31
N SER A 383 -20.26 -28.86 27.08
CA SER A 383 -21.61 -28.30 27.22
C SER A 383 -22.11 -27.51 26.01
N LYS A 384 -21.23 -27.14 25.07
CA LYS A 384 -21.63 -26.42 23.86
C LYS A 384 -22.31 -27.31 22.80
N GLY A 385 -22.23 -28.64 22.94
CA GLY A 385 -23.00 -29.60 22.15
C GLY A 385 -22.52 -29.85 20.72
N GLN A 386 -21.42 -29.23 20.26
CA GLN A 386 -20.87 -29.50 18.93
C GLN A 386 -20.20 -30.86 18.88
N THR A 387 -20.48 -31.60 17.81
CA THR A 387 -19.94 -32.95 17.59
C THR A 387 -19.08 -33.02 16.35
N PHE A 388 -18.26 -34.06 16.26
CA PHE A 388 -17.47 -34.33 15.06
C PHE A 388 -18.34 -34.54 13.81
N ASP A 389 -19.51 -35.17 13.96
CA ASP A 389 -20.46 -35.36 12.84
C ASP A 389 -20.97 -34.02 12.29
N GLU A 390 -21.21 -33.04 13.16
CA GLU A 390 -21.56 -31.68 12.73
C GLU A 390 -20.42 -31.02 11.96
N VAL A 391 -19.16 -31.21 12.39
CA VAL A 391 -17.98 -30.72 11.67
C VAL A 391 -17.90 -31.34 10.27
N ILE A 392 -18.10 -32.66 10.15
CA ILE A 392 -18.12 -33.35 8.85
C ILE A 392 -19.19 -32.75 7.95
N LYS A 393 -20.39 -32.54 8.47
CA LYS A 393 -21.50 -31.96 7.71
C LYS A 393 -21.22 -30.52 7.27
N LEU A 394 -20.64 -29.70 8.14
CA LEU A 394 -20.35 -28.29 7.88
C LEU A 394 -19.20 -28.09 6.88
N LEU A 395 -18.15 -28.91 6.98
CA LEU A 395 -16.97 -28.76 6.15
C LEU A 395 -17.03 -29.57 4.85
N GLY A 396 -17.81 -30.66 4.83
CA GLY A 396 -18.05 -31.50 3.65
C GLY A 396 -16.74 -31.90 2.96
N ASP A 397 -16.66 -31.62 1.65
CA ASP A 397 -15.51 -31.98 0.82
C ASP A 397 -14.21 -31.26 1.20
N ARG A 398 -14.25 -30.23 2.05
CA ARG A 398 -13.03 -29.53 2.50
C ARG A 398 -12.14 -30.42 3.37
N ILE A 399 -12.70 -31.43 4.01
CA ILE A 399 -11.96 -32.35 4.87
C ILE A 399 -11.89 -33.75 4.27
N GLU A 400 -10.90 -34.50 4.70
CA GLU A 400 -10.78 -35.92 4.45
C GLU A 400 -10.94 -36.68 5.76
N VAL A 401 -12.08 -37.35 5.92
CA VAL A 401 -12.37 -38.16 7.11
C VAL A 401 -11.57 -39.45 7.06
N ARG A 402 -10.92 -39.78 8.16
CA ARG A 402 -10.08 -40.95 8.32
C ARG A 402 -10.86 -42.07 9.01
N PRO A 403 -10.60 -43.35 8.67
CA PRO A 403 -11.30 -44.49 9.29
C PRO A 403 -11.19 -44.56 10.81
N GLN A 404 -10.19 -43.90 11.41
CA GLN A 404 -9.98 -43.85 12.84
C GLN A 404 -10.86 -42.82 13.57
N GLY A 405 -11.75 -42.11 12.89
CA GLY A 405 -12.68 -41.16 13.52
C GLY A 405 -12.09 -39.77 13.78
N TYR A 406 -11.25 -39.28 12.86
CA TYR A 406 -10.75 -37.89 12.84
C TYR A 406 -10.69 -37.41 11.39
N ALA A 407 -10.38 -36.14 11.13
CA ALA A 407 -10.26 -35.64 9.76
C ALA A 407 -9.08 -34.68 9.57
N VAL A 408 -8.67 -34.51 8.32
CA VAL A 408 -7.59 -33.59 7.91
C VAL A 408 -8.14 -32.59 6.88
N ASP A 409 -7.79 -31.31 7.00
CA ASP A 409 -8.16 -30.30 5.99
C ASP A 409 -7.40 -30.55 4.67
N ARG A 410 -8.10 -30.56 3.54
CA ARG A 410 -7.49 -30.83 2.22
C ARG A 410 -6.69 -29.67 1.68
N LEU A 411 -7.04 -28.44 2.05
CA LEU A 411 -6.34 -27.22 1.64
C LEU A 411 -5.13 -26.96 2.55
N PHE A 412 -5.26 -27.30 3.84
CA PHE A 412 -4.22 -27.15 4.84
C PHE A 412 -3.95 -28.48 5.56
N PRO A 413 -3.12 -29.36 4.99
CA PRO A 413 -2.90 -30.71 5.51
C PRO A 413 -2.35 -30.79 6.94
N ASN A 414 -1.86 -29.68 7.49
CA ASN A 414 -1.42 -29.57 8.87
C ASN A 414 -2.55 -29.26 9.87
N ILE A 415 -3.79 -29.10 9.41
CA ILE A 415 -4.97 -28.92 10.27
C ILE A 415 -5.68 -30.26 10.45
N VAL A 416 -5.85 -30.66 11.71
CA VAL A 416 -6.43 -31.95 12.10
C VAL A 416 -7.65 -31.71 12.97
N TYR A 417 -8.81 -32.23 12.57
CA TYR A 417 -10.05 -32.17 13.34
C TYR A 417 -10.20 -33.42 14.17
N LEU A 418 -10.34 -33.25 15.48
CA LEU A 418 -10.50 -34.33 16.45
C LEU A 418 -11.95 -34.41 16.93
N PRO A 419 -12.41 -35.57 17.43
CA PRO A 419 -13.72 -35.69 18.04
C PRO A 419 -13.81 -35.01 19.41
N GLU A 420 -15.04 -34.78 19.86
CA GLU A 420 -15.37 -34.01 21.07
C GLU A 420 -14.85 -34.62 22.39
N ASP A 421 -14.57 -35.91 22.42
CA ASP A 421 -14.01 -36.61 23.58
C ASP A 421 -12.47 -36.68 23.57
N ALA A 422 -11.82 -36.16 22.53
CA ALA A 422 -10.39 -36.30 22.33
C ALA A 422 -9.56 -35.61 23.42
N VAL A 423 -8.66 -36.36 24.05
CA VAL A 423 -7.69 -35.91 25.04
C VAL A 423 -6.31 -35.88 24.41
N ILE A 424 -5.54 -34.81 24.62
CA ILE A 424 -4.16 -34.68 24.13
C ILE A 424 -3.21 -34.73 25.32
N SER A 425 -2.24 -35.64 25.27
CA SER A 425 -1.15 -35.73 26.25
C SER A 425 0.19 -35.50 25.56
N LEU A 426 0.92 -34.51 26.06
CA LEU A 426 2.27 -34.20 25.60
C LEU A 426 3.28 -35.26 26.09
N GLU A 427 3.07 -35.80 27.29
CA GLU A 427 3.94 -36.84 27.87
C GLU A 427 3.89 -38.13 27.04
N ALA A 428 2.67 -38.57 26.67
CA ALA A 428 2.50 -39.70 25.77
C ALA A 428 2.74 -39.35 24.28
N GLN A 429 2.84 -38.06 23.97
CA GLN A 429 2.86 -37.49 22.61
C GLN A 429 1.69 -37.98 21.73
N LYS A 430 0.49 -38.06 22.30
CA LYS A 430 -0.69 -38.65 21.66
C LYS A 430 -1.97 -37.89 21.92
N ALA A 431 -2.84 -37.85 20.93
CA ALA A 431 -4.26 -37.59 21.08
C ALA A 431 -4.98 -38.95 21.17
N LEU A 432 -5.97 -39.05 22.05
CA LEU A 432 -6.70 -40.29 22.39
C LEU A 432 -8.20 -40.00 22.40
N TRP A 433 -9.01 -40.86 21.80
CA TRP A 433 -10.47 -40.77 21.79
C TRP A 433 -11.10 -42.14 21.59
N THR A 434 -12.42 -42.25 21.71
CA THR A 434 -13.16 -43.48 21.43
C THR A 434 -13.90 -43.39 20.10
N HIS A 435 -13.74 -44.39 19.25
CA HIS A 435 -14.50 -44.52 17.99
C HIS A 435 -15.00 -45.96 17.86
N ASP A 436 -16.30 -46.15 17.64
CA ASP A 436 -16.97 -47.46 17.57
C ASP A 436 -16.64 -48.39 18.76
N GLY A 437 -16.54 -47.82 19.96
CA GLY A 437 -16.21 -48.54 21.19
C GLY A 437 -14.74 -48.95 21.32
N VAL A 438 -13.88 -48.58 20.36
CA VAL A 438 -12.44 -48.85 20.37
C VAL A 438 -11.67 -47.56 20.64
N MET A 439 -10.66 -47.63 21.52
CA MET A 439 -9.75 -46.52 21.77
C MET A 439 -8.86 -46.31 20.54
N GLN A 440 -8.90 -45.11 19.98
CA GLN A 440 -8.08 -44.66 18.87
C GLN A 440 -6.97 -43.72 19.36
N SER A 441 -5.92 -43.57 18.56
CA SER A 441 -4.85 -42.64 18.88
C SER A 441 -4.20 -42.01 17.65
N LEU A 442 -3.75 -40.77 17.80
CA LEU A 442 -2.96 -40.04 16.82
C LEU A 442 -1.69 -39.51 17.48
N ARG A 443 -0.55 -39.56 16.78
CA ARG A 443 0.67 -38.91 17.26
C ARG A 443 0.54 -37.39 17.17
N VAL A 444 1.00 -36.70 18.20
CA VAL A 444 0.92 -35.24 18.27
C VAL A 444 2.24 -34.58 17.84
N LEU A 445 2.20 -33.80 16.78
CA LEU A 445 3.31 -33.11 16.14
C LEU A 445 3.28 -31.58 16.33
N PRO A 446 4.46 -30.92 16.43
CA PRO A 446 4.57 -29.45 16.52
C PRO A 446 4.08 -28.67 15.30
N THR A 447 4.08 -29.29 14.13
CA THR A 447 3.69 -28.64 12.86
C THR A 447 2.18 -28.65 12.63
N GLU A 448 1.43 -29.36 13.48
CA GLU A 448 0.00 -29.58 13.32
C GLU A 448 -0.84 -28.72 14.27
N VAL A 449 -2.05 -28.40 13.83
CA VAL A 449 -3.06 -27.68 14.61
C VAL A 449 -4.25 -28.60 14.81
N TYR A 450 -4.53 -28.96 16.06
CA TYR A 450 -5.66 -29.82 16.41
C TYR A 450 -6.88 -28.98 16.73
N ILE A 451 -8.02 -29.29 16.11
CA ILE A 451 -9.26 -28.54 16.24
C ILE A 451 -10.31 -29.43 16.89
N HIS A 452 -10.78 -29.03 18.07
CA HIS A 452 -11.96 -29.61 18.71
C HIS A 452 -13.24 -29.15 17.98
N PRO A 453 -14.36 -29.90 18.01
CA PRO A 453 -15.58 -29.54 17.26
C PRO A 453 -16.16 -28.16 17.57
N THR A 454 -15.89 -27.61 18.76
CA THR A 454 -16.24 -26.23 19.13
C THR A 454 -15.43 -25.15 18.42
N GLY A 455 -14.45 -25.53 17.59
CA GLY A 455 -13.45 -24.65 16.97
C GLY A 455 -12.25 -24.32 17.87
N TYR A 456 -12.21 -24.84 19.11
CA TYR A 456 -11.07 -24.64 20.01
C TYR A 456 -9.82 -25.30 19.42
N ARG A 457 -8.73 -24.54 19.33
CA ARG A 457 -7.48 -25.00 18.71
C ARG A 457 -6.48 -25.38 19.79
N VAL A 458 -5.78 -26.49 19.59
CA VAL A 458 -4.63 -26.90 20.41
C VAL A 458 -3.41 -27.02 19.51
N THR A 459 -2.30 -26.42 19.93
CA THR A 459 -1.00 -26.51 19.25
C THR A 459 0.09 -26.84 20.26
N LEU A 460 1.24 -27.30 19.77
CA LEU A 460 2.44 -27.44 20.58
C LEU A 460 3.25 -26.15 20.50
N GLY A 461 3.47 -25.51 21.64
CA GLY A 461 4.25 -24.30 21.75
C GLY A 461 5.50 -24.52 22.61
N GLN A 462 6.64 -24.02 22.15
CA GLN A 462 7.86 -24.04 22.94
C GLN A 462 7.93 -22.77 23.83
N HIS A 463 8.18 -22.94 25.12
CA HIS A 463 8.38 -21.84 26.03
C HIS A 463 9.64 -21.05 25.66
N ALA A 464 9.52 -19.73 25.49
CA ALA A 464 10.59 -18.90 24.94
C ALA A 464 11.90 -18.96 25.76
N ALA A 465 11.83 -18.92 27.10
CA ALA A 465 13.00 -19.06 27.97
C ALA A 465 13.41 -20.52 28.22
N SER A 466 12.58 -21.32 28.92
CA SER A 466 12.96 -22.68 29.34
C SER A 466 13.11 -23.69 28.20
N LYS A 467 12.65 -23.38 26.98
CA LYS A 467 12.60 -24.29 25.83
C LYS A 467 11.74 -25.55 26.05
N ALA A 468 11.01 -25.63 27.16
CA ALA A 468 10.07 -26.70 27.44
C ALA A 468 8.87 -26.62 26.50
N TRP A 469 8.42 -27.76 26.01
CA TRP A 469 7.20 -27.86 25.22
C TRP A 469 5.98 -27.83 26.13
N ARG A 470 4.89 -27.26 25.63
CA ARG A 470 3.58 -27.26 26.25
C ARG A 470 2.49 -27.28 25.19
N LEU A 471 1.30 -27.70 25.59
CA LEU A 471 0.09 -27.48 24.82
C LEU A 471 -0.36 -26.03 25.00
N VAL A 472 -0.70 -25.39 23.89
CA VAL A 472 -1.29 -24.04 23.84
C VAL A 472 -2.67 -24.16 23.25
N GLY A 473 -3.66 -23.79 24.04
CA GLY A 473 -5.05 -23.76 23.62
C GLY A 473 -5.47 -22.37 23.20
N THR A 474 -6.25 -22.24 22.14
CA THR A 474 -6.77 -20.96 21.66
C THR A 474 -8.26 -21.07 21.39
N ALA A 475 -9.05 -20.18 21.98
CA ALA A 475 -10.49 -20.14 21.80
C ALA A 475 -10.87 -19.83 20.34
N ALA A 476 -12.05 -20.32 19.92
CA ALA A 476 -12.61 -20.07 18.59
C ALA A 476 -13.19 -18.66 18.45
N GLU A 477 -13.83 -18.20 19.53
CA GLU A 477 -14.44 -16.87 19.61
C GLU A 477 -13.38 -15.84 20.01
N GLY A 478 -13.32 -14.75 19.25
CA GLY A 478 -12.39 -13.65 19.46
C GLY A 478 -13.10 -12.32 19.59
N LEU A 479 -12.34 -11.30 19.97
CA LEU A 479 -12.77 -9.92 20.02
C LEU A 479 -12.12 -9.13 18.88
N LEU A 480 -12.93 -8.46 18.06
CA LEU A 480 -12.42 -7.50 17.09
C LEU A 480 -12.20 -6.16 17.78
N CYS A 481 -10.95 -5.77 17.94
CA CYS A 481 -10.56 -4.52 18.56
C CYS A 481 -10.24 -3.47 17.49
N HIS A 482 -10.82 -2.27 17.63
CA HIS A 482 -10.60 -1.12 16.75
C HIS A 482 -10.08 0.06 17.58
N LYS A 483 -9.01 0.72 17.11
CA LYS A 483 -8.38 1.86 17.80
C LYS A 483 -8.23 3.05 16.85
N PRO A 484 -9.29 3.86 16.69
CA PRO A 484 -9.28 5.03 15.82
C PRO A 484 -8.69 6.27 16.51
N CYS A 485 -8.58 7.36 15.74
CA CYS A 485 -8.35 8.74 16.23
C CYS A 485 -7.23 8.90 17.29
N THR A 486 -6.18 8.09 17.20
CA THR A 486 -5.11 8.07 18.19
C THR A 486 -3.97 9.00 17.77
N VAL A 487 -3.65 9.98 18.62
CA VAL A 487 -2.52 10.91 18.40
C VAL A 487 -1.18 10.18 18.36
N SER A 488 -0.17 10.80 17.75
CA SER A 488 1.19 10.25 17.75
C SER A 488 1.68 10.05 19.18
N GLY A 489 2.27 8.88 19.47
CA GLY A 489 2.63 8.47 20.83
C GLY A 489 1.51 7.77 21.62
N GLY A 490 0.24 7.87 21.21
CA GLY A 490 -0.90 7.20 21.87
C GLY A 490 -0.99 5.68 21.63
N GLY A 491 0.01 5.08 20.99
CA GLY A 491 0.11 3.65 20.76
C GLY A 491 -0.96 3.06 19.84
N LYS A 492 -1.25 3.72 18.71
CA LYS A 492 -2.22 3.22 17.71
C LYS A 492 -1.89 1.81 17.21
N SER A 493 -0.62 1.57 16.91
CA SER A 493 -0.14 0.27 16.40
C SER A 493 0.09 -0.77 17.49
N GLU A 494 0.19 -0.36 18.77
CA GLU A 494 0.44 -1.29 19.87
C GLU A 494 -0.71 -2.30 20.06
N ILE A 495 -1.91 -1.98 19.57
CA ILE A 495 -3.09 -2.87 19.64
C ILE A 495 -2.89 -4.21 18.92
N SER A 496 -2.02 -4.25 17.91
CA SER A 496 -1.73 -5.45 17.13
C SER A 496 -0.29 -5.96 17.31
N LYS A 497 0.48 -5.36 18.22
CA LYS A 497 1.85 -5.78 18.51
C LYS A 497 1.83 -7.04 19.38
N SER A 498 2.83 -7.91 19.19
CA SER A 498 3.01 -9.10 20.02
C SER A 498 3.28 -8.72 21.46
N ILE A 499 2.45 -9.22 22.38
CA ILE A 499 2.70 -9.07 23.83
C ILE A 499 3.89 -9.91 24.30
N LEU A 500 4.27 -10.97 23.56
CA LEU A 500 5.37 -11.86 23.94
C LEU A 500 6.71 -11.12 24.03
N ASP A 501 6.90 -10.08 23.23
CA ASP A 501 8.12 -9.26 23.25
C ASP A 501 8.26 -8.44 24.54
N ALA A 502 7.18 -8.27 25.30
CA ALA A 502 7.15 -7.57 26.58
C ALA A 502 7.19 -8.51 27.80
N VAL A 503 7.13 -9.83 27.61
CA VAL A 503 7.14 -10.81 28.71
C VAL A 503 8.57 -11.00 29.23
N THR A 504 8.75 -10.83 30.53
CA THR A 504 10.00 -11.15 31.24
C THR A 504 9.87 -12.49 31.98
N PHE A 505 10.99 -13.21 32.11
CA PHE A 505 11.05 -14.49 32.81
C PHE A 505 11.84 -14.31 34.11
N GLY A 506 11.20 -14.58 35.24
CA GLY A 506 11.80 -14.50 36.57
C GLY A 506 11.79 -15.85 37.29
N PRO A 507 12.59 -16.00 38.35
CA PRO A 507 12.56 -17.18 39.21
C PRO A 507 11.27 -17.24 40.03
N LEU A 508 10.96 -18.43 40.53
CA LEU A 508 10.05 -18.57 41.68
C LEU A 508 10.81 -18.10 42.93
N VAL A 509 10.24 -17.15 43.67
CA VAL A 509 10.86 -16.58 44.87
C VAL A 509 10.20 -17.22 46.11
N THR A 510 11.01 -17.88 46.93
CA THR A 510 10.61 -18.43 48.24
C THR A 510 11.27 -17.63 49.36
N GLY A 511 10.57 -17.40 50.46
CA GLY A 511 11.12 -16.69 51.62
C GLY A 511 11.98 -17.60 52.49
N ASP A 512 11.35 -18.64 53.04
CA ASP A 512 12.00 -19.74 53.76
C ASP A 512 11.44 -21.05 53.19
N PHE A 513 12.25 -21.75 52.42
CA PHE A 513 11.84 -22.97 51.74
C PHE A 513 11.25 -24.02 52.69
N ALA A 514 11.79 -24.16 53.91
CA ALA A 514 11.30 -25.17 54.85
C ALA A 514 9.91 -24.81 55.39
N ALA A 515 9.72 -23.54 55.78
CA ALA A 515 8.44 -23.04 56.27
C ALA A 515 7.38 -23.01 55.15
N ASP A 516 7.76 -22.54 53.96
CA ASP A 516 6.89 -22.44 52.78
C ASP A 516 6.42 -23.84 52.34
N MET A 517 7.33 -24.83 52.27
CA MET A 517 6.96 -26.21 51.94
C MET A 517 6.14 -26.89 53.04
N ALA A 518 6.31 -26.52 54.30
CA ALA A 518 5.48 -27.02 55.40
C ALA A 518 4.04 -26.47 55.33
N ALA A 519 3.85 -25.25 54.82
CA ALA A 519 2.53 -24.63 54.69
C ALA A 519 1.72 -25.13 53.48
N VAL A 520 2.38 -25.67 52.45
CA VAL A 520 1.74 -26.22 51.23
C VAL A 520 1.48 -27.72 51.33
N ARG A 521 2.12 -28.40 52.30
CA ARG A 521 1.81 -29.80 52.66
C ARG A 521 0.52 -29.87 53.46
#